data_AF-A0A2U3ALE4-F1
#
_entry.id   AF-A0A2U3ALE4-F1
#
_cell.length_a   1.000
_cell.length_b   1.000
_cell.length_c   1.000
_cell.angle_alpha   90.00
_cell.angle_beta   90.00
_cell.angle_gamma   90.00
#
_symmetry.space_group_name_H-M   'P 1'
#
loop_
_entity.id
_entity.type
_entity.pdbx_description
1 polymer ?
#
loop_
_entity_poly.entity_id
_entity_poly.type
_entity_poly.pdbx_seq_one_letter_code
_entity_poly.pdbx_strand_id
1 'polypeptide(L)'
;MKKLILGATLPLLALSLAACSNDDKEDKDTSSPTISQEQESEDKVDDSTEKNTNTNDEASKEEASKEEKTTKFTELTVEIQYPTGEKTYEYDKNLMVEEAEIEDERTNEKIVNDAALKQMTAIVEKLTITPKTSEADVKKQIFANFDIDEDYTEVEVDIEFADGTEKEFKFVK
;
A
#
# COMPACT_ATOMS: atom_id res chain seq x y z
N MET A 1 -31.10 -2.73 -33.19
CA MET A 1 -31.63 -1.40 -33.60
C MET A 1 -31.71 -0.49 -32.36
N LYS A 2 -31.90 0.83 -32.54
CA LYS A 2 -32.13 1.82 -31.46
C LYS A 2 -33.20 1.33 -30.47
N LYS A 3 -33.17 1.68 -29.18
CA LYS A 3 -32.98 3.04 -28.63
C LYS A 3 -32.21 3.07 -27.30
N LEU A 4 -31.43 4.13 -27.12
CA LEU A 4 -31.04 4.65 -25.80
C LEU A 4 -32.29 5.22 -25.11
N ILE A 5 -32.41 5.06 -23.80
CA ILE A 5 -33.32 5.87 -22.96
C ILE A 5 -32.47 6.48 -21.84
N LEU A 6 -32.18 7.77 -22.00
CA LEU A 6 -31.49 8.62 -21.04
C LEU A 6 -32.44 8.91 -19.86
N GLY A 7 -31.98 8.73 -18.62
CA GLY A 7 -32.86 8.74 -17.45
C GLY A 7 -32.20 9.17 -16.14
N ALA A 8 -31.21 10.06 -16.18
CA ALA A 8 -30.51 10.54 -14.99
C ALA A 8 -31.40 11.46 -14.12
N THR A 9 -32.07 10.88 -13.11
CA THR A 9 -32.79 11.64 -12.08
C THR A 9 -31.82 12.11 -11.00
N LEU A 10 -31.29 13.32 -11.16
CA LEU A 10 -30.35 13.94 -10.22
C LEU A 10 -31.05 14.27 -8.87
N PRO A 11 -30.63 13.67 -7.74
CA PRO A 11 -31.19 14.02 -6.44
C PRO A 11 -30.67 15.39 -5.99
N LEU A 12 -31.59 16.32 -5.70
CA LEU A 12 -31.25 17.69 -5.29
C LEU A 12 -30.88 17.72 -3.79
N LEU A 13 -29.61 17.43 -3.48
CA LEU A 13 -29.13 17.36 -2.10
C LEU A 13 -28.97 18.77 -1.50
N ALA A 14 -29.85 19.14 -0.56
CA ALA A 14 -29.83 20.44 0.10
C ALA A 14 -28.83 20.47 1.27
N LEU A 15 -27.75 21.25 1.15
CA LEU A 15 -26.81 21.46 2.24
C LEU A 15 -27.40 22.39 3.31
N SER A 16 -27.82 21.83 4.45
CA SER A 16 -28.11 22.59 5.66
C SER A 16 -26.82 22.82 6.46
N LEU A 17 -26.12 23.93 6.21
CA LEU A 17 -24.98 24.34 7.04
C LEU A 17 -25.47 24.80 8.42
N ALA A 18 -25.35 23.93 9.43
CA ALA A 18 -25.50 24.29 10.82
C ALA A 18 -24.21 24.99 11.32
N ALA A 19 -24.16 26.31 11.18
CA ALA A 19 -23.13 27.14 11.79
C ALA A 19 -23.51 27.57 13.21
N CYS A 20 -22.52 27.94 14.03
CA CYS A 20 -22.63 28.37 15.44
C CYS A 20 -23.10 27.26 16.41
N SER A 21 -22.68 27.23 17.69
CA SER A 21 -21.70 28.05 18.44
C SER A 21 -21.40 27.34 19.78
N ASN A 22 -20.15 27.38 20.27
CA ASN A 22 -19.83 28.07 21.54
C ASN A 22 -18.35 28.03 21.96
N ASP A 23 -17.86 29.18 22.39
CA ASP A 23 -16.63 29.36 23.17
C ASP A 23 -16.74 28.82 24.60
N ASP A 24 -15.58 28.46 25.15
CA ASP A 24 -15.17 28.43 26.55
C ASP A 24 -16.19 28.07 27.64
N LYS A 25 -15.86 27.02 28.40
CA LYS A 25 -15.27 27.28 29.72
C LYS A 25 -14.36 26.15 30.20
N GLU A 26 -13.36 26.50 31.02
CA GLU A 26 -12.54 25.56 31.77
C GLU A 26 -13.40 24.72 32.72
N ASP A 27 -12.95 23.50 33.01
CA ASP A 27 -13.03 22.98 34.38
C ASP A 27 -11.73 22.23 34.72
N LYS A 28 -11.28 22.35 35.97
CA LYS A 28 -10.05 21.75 36.46
C LYS A 28 -10.38 20.50 37.28
N ASP A 29 -9.61 19.44 37.08
CA ASP A 29 -8.66 18.97 38.11
C ASP A 29 -8.06 17.60 37.72
N THR A 30 -6.74 17.47 37.86
CA THR A 30 -6.09 16.18 38.13
C THR A 30 -4.78 16.44 38.86
N SER A 31 -4.76 16.12 40.15
CA SER A 31 -3.59 16.27 41.02
C SER A 31 -2.65 15.07 40.92
N SER A 32 -1.36 15.30 40.63
CA SER A 32 -0.26 14.56 41.27
C SER A 32 1.09 15.28 41.10
N PRO A 33 1.92 15.42 42.16
CA PRO A 33 3.20 16.13 42.09
C PRO A 33 4.44 15.22 42.22
N THR A 34 5.61 15.87 42.08
CA THR A 34 6.91 15.54 42.70
C THR A 34 7.91 14.70 41.90
N ILE A 35 9.01 15.40 41.59
CA ILE A 35 10.33 14.95 41.11
C ILE A 35 11.19 14.49 42.31
N SER A 36 12.06 13.47 42.16
CA SER A 36 13.48 13.58 42.60
C SER A 36 14.38 12.42 42.11
N GLN A 37 15.68 12.57 42.36
CA GLN A 37 16.81 11.74 41.92
C GLN A 37 17.49 10.97 43.07
N GLU A 38 18.57 10.25 42.72
CA GLU A 38 19.81 9.89 43.47
C GLU A 38 20.07 8.39 43.85
N GLN A 39 21.25 7.88 43.38
CA GLN A 39 22.29 7.01 44.02
C GLN A 39 21.93 5.74 44.86
N GLU A 40 22.79 4.71 45.08
CA GLU A 40 24.26 4.51 44.92
C GLU A 40 24.69 3.00 44.86
N SER A 41 26.00 2.72 44.66
CA SER A 41 26.77 1.48 45.01
C SER A 41 26.47 0.13 44.31
N GLU A 42 27.33 -0.92 44.20
CA GLU A 42 28.77 -1.29 44.38
C GLU A 42 28.94 -2.74 43.79
N ASP A 43 30.06 -3.43 43.51
CA ASP A 43 31.54 -3.24 43.45
C ASP A 43 32.14 -4.41 42.56
N LYS A 44 33.44 -4.36 42.21
CA LYS A 44 34.34 -5.38 41.57
C LYS A 44 34.21 -5.64 40.05
N VAL A 45 35.26 -5.61 39.21
CA VAL A 45 36.75 -5.80 39.29
C VAL A 45 37.24 -7.25 39.13
N ASP A 46 37.78 -7.55 37.94
CA ASP A 46 38.92 -8.44 37.58
C ASP A 46 38.91 -8.68 36.03
N ASP A 47 39.98 -8.72 35.23
CA ASP A 47 41.35 -8.17 35.34
C ASP A 47 42.03 -8.02 33.94
N SER A 48 42.98 -7.07 33.83
CA SER A 48 44.15 -6.93 32.92
C SER A 48 44.26 -7.55 31.50
N THR A 49 44.40 -6.63 30.52
CA THR A 49 45.57 -6.50 29.60
C THR A 49 45.65 -7.27 28.25
N GLU A 50 45.57 -6.47 27.17
CA GLU A 50 46.21 -6.54 25.83
C GLU A 50 46.20 -7.84 24.98
N LYS A 51 45.66 -7.69 23.74
CA LYS A 51 46.54 -7.60 22.55
C LYS A 51 45.89 -6.84 21.38
N ASN A 52 46.64 -5.89 20.80
CA ASN A 52 46.27 -5.16 19.59
C ASN A 52 46.77 -5.87 18.31
N THR A 53 45.89 -6.06 17.31
CA THR A 53 46.24 -6.24 15.89
C THR A 53 45.13 -5.65 15.01
N ASN A 54 45.44 -4.68 14.16
CA ASN A 54 44.54 -4.24 13.08
C ASN A 54 44.51 -5.27 11.94
N THR A 55 43.31 -5.58 11.45
CA THR A 55 43.06 -5.89 10.03
C THR A 55 41.77 -5.19 9.61
N ASN A 56 41.79 -4.53 8.45
CA ASN A 56 40.59 -3.90 7.91
C ASN A 56 39.61 -4.98 7.45
N ASP A 57 38.39 -4.97 7.98
CA ASP A 57 37.22 -5.38 7.20
C ASP A 57 36.45 -4.11 6.83
N GLU A 58 36.37 -3.87 5.52
CA GLU A 58 35.76 -2.67 4.96
C GLU A 58 34.24 -2.83 5.03
N ALA A 59 33.68 -2.48 6.20
CA ALA A 59 32.24 -2.46 6.44
C ALA A 59 31.59 -1.44 5.50
N SER A 60 31.26 -1.90 4.29
CA SER A 60 30.62 -1.12 3.26
C SER A 60 29.31 -0.57 3.80
N LYS A 61 29.35 0.71 4.18
CA LYS A 61 28.16 1.52 4.21
C LYS A 61 27.73 1.70 2.77
N GLU A 62 26.93 0.75 2.29
CA GLU A 62 25.88 1.06 1.32
C GLU A 62 24.93 2.03 2.04
N GLU A 63 25.35 3.31 2.08
CA GLU A 63 24.46 4.45 2.20
C GLU A 63 23.50 4.32 1.02
N ALA A 64 22.41 3.58 1.24
CA ALA A 64 21.39 3.32 0.24
C ALA A 64 20.78 4.68 -0.12
N SER A 65 21.35 5.33 -1.14
CA SER A 65 20.83 6.54 -1.71
C SER A 65 19.39 6.26 -2.05
N LYS A 66 18.48 6.92 -1.33
CA LYS A 66 17.04 6.86 -1.57
C LYS A 66 16.76 7.61 -2.87
N GLU A 67 17.18 7.00 -3.98
CA GLU A 67 16.60 7.27 -5.28
C GLU A 67 15.10 7.10 -5.08
N GLU A 68 14.36 8.20 -5.26
CA GLU A 68 12.91 8.18 -5.25
C GLU A 68 12.48 7.30 -6.44
N LYS A 69 12.33 6.00 -6.16
CA LYS A 69 12.09 4.95 -7.13
C LYS A 69 10.71 5.15 -7.73
N THR A 70 10.66 5.98 -8.77
CA THR A 70 9.44 6.30 -9.50
C THR A 70 8.79 5.00 -9.96
N THR A 71 7.58 4.76 -9.48
CA THR A 71 6.80 3.60 -9.88
C THR A 71 6.46 3.74 -11.34
N LYS A 72 6.41 2.60 -12.06
CA LYS A 72 6.07 2.59 -13.49
C LYS A 72 4.58 2.83 -13.71
N PHE A 73 3.80 2.61 -12.67
CA PHE A 73 2.35 2.67 -12.62
C PHE A 73 1.93 3.78 -11.66
N THR A 74 0.91 4.51 -12.07
CA THR A 74 0.09 5.42 -11.26
C THR A 74 -1.17 4.71 -10.78
N GLU A 75 -1.66 3.73 -11.54
CA GLU A 75 -2.74 2.82 -11.11
C GLU A 75 -2.43 1.38 -11.54
N LEU A 76 -2.76 0.39 -10.70
CA LEU A 76 -2.75 -1.03 -11.04
C LEU A 76 -3.91 -1.73 -10.33
N THR A 77 -4.86 -2.23 -11.10
CA THR A 77 -6.01 -3.00 -10.62
C THR A 77 -5.98 -4.40 -11.24
N VAL A 78 -6.18 -5.43 -10.41
CA VAL A 78 -6.25 -6.84 -10.85
C VAL A 78 -7.46 -7.49 -10.20
N GLU A 79 -8.53 -7.65 -10.97
CA GLU A 79 -9.74 -8.36 -10.58
C GLU A 79 -9.63 -9.83 -10.98
N ILE A 80 -9.94 -10.76 -10.06
CA ILE A 80 -9.92 -12.20 -10.32
C ILE A 80 -11.31 -12.76 -10.04
N GLN A 81 -11.99 -13.20 -11.09
CA GLN A 81 -13.34 -13.76 -11.01
C GLN A 81 -13.27 -15.26 -10.71
N TYR A 82 -13.98 -15.70 -9.66
CA TYR A 82 -14.17 -17.12 -9.32
C TYR A 82 -15.66 -17.50 -9.32
N PRO A 83 -16.01 -18.81 -9.38
CA PRO A 83 -17.39 -19.26 -9.31
C PRO A 83 -18.15 -18.93 -8.01
N THR A 84 -17.46 -18.41 -6.99
CA THR A 84 -17.98 -18.13 -5.64
C THR A 84 -17.90 -16.67 -5.21
N GLY A 85 -17.34 -15.78 -6.04
CA GLY A 85 -17.08 -14.37 -5.72
C GLY A 85 -15.79 -13.88 -6.37
N GLU A 86 -15.50 -12.60 -6.18
CA GLU A 86 -14.32 -11.92 -6.72
C GLU A 86 -13.14 -11.89 -5.72
N LYS A 87 -11.93 -11.67 -6.23
CA LYS A 87 -10.75 -11.26 -5.45
C LYS A 87 -10.00 -10.17 -6.20
N THR A 88 -9.89 -9.00 -5.59
CA THR A 88 -9.43 -7.79 -6.28
C THR A 88 -8.28 -7.12 -5.52
N TYR A 89 -7.31 -6.64 -6.30
CA TYR A 89 -6.08 -5.99 -5.82
C TYR A 89 -5.96 -4.61 -6.46
N GLU A 90 -5.99 -3.55 -5.66
CA GLU A 90 -5.91 -2.15 -6.12
C GLU A 90 -4.65 -1.46 -5.60
N TYR A 91 -4.09 -0.55 -6.40
CA TYR A 91 -2.97 0.31 -6.05
C TYR A 91 -3.07 1.64 -6.82
N ASP A 92 -3.29 2.74 -6.10
CA ASP A 92 -3.25 4.13 -6.61
C ASP A 92 -1.98 4.80 -6.07
N LYS A 93 -1.25 5.50 -6.95
CA LYS A 93 -0.18 6.42 -6.57
C LYS A 93 -0.24 7.71 -7.39
N ASN A 94 -1.09 8.62 -6.95
CA ASN A 94 -1.15 10.00 -7.43
C ASN A 94 -0.14 10.94 -6.73
N LEU A 95 -0.26 12.25 -6.97
CA LEU A 95 0.67 13.28 -6.48
C LEU A 95 0.51 13.64 -4.98
N MET A 96 -0.57 13.20 -4.32
CA MET A 96 -0.89 13.58 -2.94
C MET A 96 -0.99 12.39 -1.99
N VAL A 97 -1.39 11.23 -2.50
CA VAL A 97 -1.55 10.01 -1.70
C VAL A 97 -1.10 8.78 -2.50
N GLU A 98 -0.74 7.74 -1.77
CA GLU A 98 -0.43 6.41 -2.27
C GLU A 98 -1.26 5.43 -1.44
N GLU A 99 -2.22 4.76 -2.07
CA GLU A 99 -3.26 3.97 -1.45
C GLU A 99 -3.34 2.59 -2.11
N ALA A 100 -3.91 1.63 -1.38
CA ALA A 100 -4.06 0.26 -1.86
C ALA A 100 -5.16 -0.48 -1.09
N GLU A 101 -5.78 -1.43 -1.76
CA GLU A 101 -6.83 -2.29 -1.21
C GLU A 101 -6.64 -3.73 -1.72
N ILE A 102 -7.01 -4.71 -0.91
CA ILE A 102 -7.08 -6.12 -1.31
C ILE A 102 -8.35 -6.70 -0.68
N GLU A 103 -9.28 -7.18 -1.50
CA GLU A 103 -10.53 -7.83 -1.04
C GLU A 103 -10.67 -9.22 -1.66
N ASP A 104 -11.17 -10.19 -0.88
CA ASP A 104 -11.56 -11.53 -1.32
C ASP A 104 -13.00 -11.79 -0.84
N GLU A 105 -13.98 -11.64 -1.73
CA GLU A 105 -15.40 -11.81 -1.41
C GLU A 105 -15.71 -13.23 -0.92
N ARG A 106 -14.92 -14.22 -1.39
CA ARG A 106 -15.10 -15.64 -1.10
C ARG A 106 -14.82 -15.94 0.37
N THR A 107 -13.85 -15.23 0.97
CA THR A 107 -13.52 -15.31 2.41
C THR A 107 -14.16 -14.20 3.24
N ASN A 108 -14.65 -13.13 2.60
CA ASN A 108 -15.09 -11.88 3.23
C ASN A 108 -13.93 -11.15 3.96
N GLU A 109 -12.71 -11.28 3.44
CA GLU A 109 -11.52 -10.59 3.96
C GLU A 109 -11.22 -9.33 3.12
N LYS A 110 -10.98 -8.20 3.81
CA LYS A 110 -10.63 -6.92 3.20
C LYS A 110 -9.45 -6.30 3.94
N ILE A 111 -8.40 -5.96 3.21
CA ILE A 111 -7.15 -5.36 3.69
C ILE A 111 -7.01 -3.97 3.05
N VAL A 112 -6.68 -2.96 3.85
CA VAL A 112 -6.69 -1.54 3.45
C VAL A 112 -5.51 -0.77 4.04
N ASN A 113 -5.23 0.42 3.50
CA ASN A 113 -4.19 1.36 3.97
C ASN A 113 -2.80 0.68 4.03
N ASP A 114 -1.94 1.05 4.98
CA ASP A 114 -0.59 0.52 5.22
C ASP A 114 -0.43 -1.00 5.04
N ALA A 115 -1.44 -1.79 5.43
CA ALA A 115 -1.40 -3.25 5.40
C ALA A 115 -1.59 -3.82 3.98
N ALA A 116 -2.40 -3.17 3.14
CA ALA A 116 -2.52 -3.47 1.73
C ALA A 116 -1.35 -2.88 0.95
N LEU A 117 -1.01 -1.60 1.22
CA LEU A 117 0.07 -0.89 0.54
C LEU A 117 1.41 -1.61 0.67
N LYS A 118 1.77 -2.07 1.87
CA LYS A 118 2.98 -2.87 2.10
C LYS A 118 3.04 -4.15 1.24
N GLN A 119 1.90 -4.77 0.94
CA GLN A 119 1.82 -5.95 0.08
C GLN A 119 1.85 -5.57 -1.40
N MET A 120 1.06 -4.58 -1.80
CA MET A 120 0.98 -4.11 -3.18
C MET A 120 2.29 -3.50 -3.67
N THR A 121 2.97 -2.66 -2.90
CA THR A 121 4.32 -2.19 -3.23
C THR A 121 5.28 -3.37 -3.44
N ALA A 122 5.25 -4.38 -2.57
CA ALA A 122 6.09 -5.57 -2.69
C ALA A 122 5.71 -6.50 -3.87
N ILE A 123 4.56 -6.30 -4.51
CA ILE A 123 4.17 -6.94 -5.79
C ILE A 123 4.61 -6.04 -6.95
N VAL A 124 4.16 -4.79 -6.96
CA VAL A 124 4.46 -3.73 -7.95
C VAL A 124 5.95 -3.59 -8.23
N GLU A 125 6.80 -3.61 -7.19
CA GLU A 125 8.26 -3.48 -7.35
C GLU A 125 8.92 -4.64 -8.13
N LYS A 126 8.27 -5.81 -8.20
CA LYS A 126 8.73 -6.96 -8.99
C LYS A 126 8.29 -6.88 -10.45
N LEU A 127 7.25 -6.11 -10.76
CA LEU A 127 6.69 -6.03 -12.10
C LEU A 127 7.61 -5.27 -13.05
N THR A 128 7.89 -5.89 -14.20
CA THR A 128 8.67 -5.32 -15.31
C THR A 128 7.80 -4.86 -16.48
N ILE A 129 6.47 -4.84 -16.28
CA ILE A 129 5.47 -4.39 -17.24
C ILE A 129 5.70 -2.90 -17.61
N THR A 130 5.46 -2.59 -18.87
CA THR A 130 5.55 -1.26 -19.52
C THR A 130 4.49 -1.19 -20.64
N PRO A 131 4.19 -0.01 -21.23
CA PRO A 131 3.27 0.10 -22.38
C PRO A 131 3.66 -0.69 -23.64
N LYS A 132 4.84 -1.33 -23.65
CA LYS A 132 5.41 -2.11 -24.77
C LYS A 132 5.57 -3.61 -24.43
N THR A 133 5.19 -4.04 -23.23
CA THR A 133 5.25 -5.45 -22.81
C THR A 133 4.19 -6.24 -23.57
N SER A 134 4.51 -7.48 -23.97
CA SER A 134 3.53 -8.31 -24.67
C SER A 134 2.43 -8.80 -23.73
N GLU A 135 1.22 -9.00 -24.25
CA GLU A 135 0.09 -9.59 -23.49
C GLU A 135 0.48 -10.92 -22.81
N ALA A 136 1.26 -11.76 -23.49
CA ALA A 136 1.77 -13.01 -22.94
C ALA A 136 2.76 -12.80 -21.78
N ASP A 137 3.61 -11.78 -21.84
CA ASP A 137 4.53 -11.41 -20.76
C ASP A 137 3.82 -10.67 -19.62
N VAL A 138 2.71 -9.97 -19.88
CA VAL A 138 1.80 -9.44 -18.85
C VAL A 138 1.15 -10.61 -18.12
N LYS A 139 0.43 -11.51 -18.84
CA LYS A 139 -0.21 -12.69 -18.24
C LYS A 139 0.78 -13.50 -17.41
N LYS A 140 1.98 -13.76 -17.93
CA LYS A 140 3.04 -14.47 -17.22
C LYS A 140 3.50 -13.77 -15.93
N GLN A 141 3.53 -12.44 -15.88
CA GLN A 141 3.95 -11.70 -14.68
C GLN A 141 2.83 -11.61 -13.64
N ILE A 142 1.58 -11.40 -14.07
CA ILE A 142 0.41 -11.36 -13.18
C ILE A 142 0.24 -12.72 -12.49
N PHE A 143 0.14 -13.81 -13.26
CA PHE A 143 0.03 -15.19 -12.76
C PHE A 143 1.28 -15.73 -12.04
N ALA A 144 2.33 -14.92 -11.84
CA ALA A 144 3.53 -15.28 -11.09
C ALA A 144 3.81 -14.40 -9.87
N ASN A 145 3.03 -13.33 -9.65
CA ASN A 145 3.20 -12.41 -8.52
C ASN A 145 1.91 -12.17 -7.71
N PHE A 146 0.73 -12.45 -8.30
CA PHE A 146 -0.56 -12.41 -7.62
C PHE A 146 -0.99 -13.82 -7.20
N ASP A 147 -1.80 -13.90 -6.15
CA ASP A 147 -2.27 -15.15 -5.55
C ASP A 147 -3.62 -15.55 -6.19
N ILE A 148 -3.50 -16.27 -7.32
CA ILE A 148 -4.60 -16.68 -8.19
C ILE A 148 -4.83 -18.19 -8.03
N ASP A 149 -5.96 -18.59 -7.43
CA ASP A 149 -6.32 -20.00 -7.27
C ASP A 149 -6.65 -20.66 -8.62
N GLU A 150 -6.44 -21.97 -8.73
CA GLU A 150 -6.61 -22.69 -10.01
C GLU A 150 -8.03 -22.63 -10.58
N ASP A 151 -9.07 -22.36 -9.78
CA ASP A 151 -10.48 -22.39 -10.20
C ASP A 151 -11.03 -21.05 -10.74
N TYR A 152 -10.17 -20.03 -10.94
CA TYR A 152 -10.55 -18.78 -11.60
C TYR A 152 -11.25 -19.01 -12.95
N THR A 153 -12.20 -18.14 -13.28
CA THR A 153 -12.89 -18.09 -14.58
C THR A 153 -12.33 -17.02 -15.51
N GLU A 154 -11.91 -15.89 -14.94
CA GLU A 154 -11.44 -14.71 -15.67
C GLU A 154 -10.49 -13.90 -14.78
N VAL A 155 -9.56 -13.15 -15.38
CA VAL A 155 -8.72 -12.15 -14.71
C VAL A 155 -8.73 -10.88 -15.56
N GLU A 156 -9.17 -9.76 -14.98
CA GLU A 156 -9.06 -8.42 -15.53
C GLU A 156 -7.75 -7.79 -15.00
N VAL A 157 -7.07 -6.98 -15.81
CA VAL A 157 -5.84 -6.27 -15.42
C VAL A 157 -5.84 -4.90 -16.06
N ASP A 158 -6.07 -3.88 -15.25
CA ASP A 158 -6.02 -2.48 -15.65
C ASP A 158 -4.77 -1.79 -15.09
N ILE A 159 -4.14 -0.96 -15.93
CA ILE A 159 -2.86 -0.32 -15.64
C ILE A 159 -2.85 1.11 -16.20
N GLU A 160 -2.76 2.11 -15.31
CA GLU A 160 -2.30 3.45 -15.69
C GLU A 160 -0.79 3.53 -15.47
N PHE A 161 -0.05 3.87 -16.52
CA PHE A 161 1.39 4.09 -16.46
C PHE A 161 1.71 5.56 -16.19
N ALA A 162 2.81 5.82 -15.51
CA ALA A 162 3.27 7.18 -15.16
C ALA A 162 3.63 8.09 -16.37
N ASP A 163 3.43 7.64 -17.61
CA ASP A 163 3.46 8.46 -18.84
C ASP A 163 2.06 8.83 -19.37
N GLY A 164 0.99 8.49 -18.66
CA GLY A 164 -0.41 8.70 -19.05
C GLY A 164 -0.93 7.68 -20.07
N THR A 165 -0.27 6.53 -20.22
CA THR A 165 -0.81 5.41 -21.01
C THR A 165 -1.71 4.54 -20.13
N GLU A 166 -2.91 4.20 -20.63
CA GLU A 166 -3.80 3.19 -20.05
C GLU A 166 -3.64 1.83 -20.78
N LYS A 167 -3.77 0.70 -20.06
CA LYS A 167 -3.85 -0.66 -20.63
C LYS A 167 -4.78 -1.58 -19.83
N GLU A 168 -5.83 -2.05 -20.50
CA GLU A 168 -6.74 -3.13 -20.09
C GLU A 168 -6.26 -4.47 -20.69
N PHE A 169 -6.31 -5.57 -19.91
CA PHE A 169 -6.12 -6.94 -20.40
C PHE A 169 -7.09 -7.92 -19.72
N LYS A 170 -7.71 -8.81 -20.53
CA LYS A 170 -8.76 -9.75 -20.08
C LYS A 170 -8.37 -11.20 -20.36
N PHE A 171 -8.30 -12.03 -19.32
CA PHE A 171 -7.76 -13.40 -19.39
C PHE A 171 -8.77 -14.48 -18.97
N VAL A 172 -9.72 -14.78 -19.85
CA VAL A 172 -10.65 -15.91 -19.71
C VAL A 172 -9.92 -17.26 -19.75
N LYS A 173 -10.50 -18.29 -19.11
CA LYS A 173 -9.99 -19.67 -19.02
C LYS A 173 -10.67 -20.65 -19.98
#